data_AF-A0A076HC24-F1
#
_entry.id   AF-A0A076HC24-F1
#
_cell.length_a   1.000
_cell.length_b   1.000
_cell.length_c   1.000
_cell.angle_alpha   90.00
_cell.angle_beta   90.00
_cell.angle_gamma   90.00
#
_symmetry.space_group_name_H-M   'P 1'
#
loop_
_entity.id
_entity.type
_entity.pdbx_description
1 polymer ?
#
loop_
_entity_poly.entity_id
_entity_poly.type
_entity_poly.pdbx_seq_one_letter_code
_entity_poly.pdbx_strand_id
1 'polypeptide(L)'
;MQGLALACGINEPITSPTFSLAQHYPDGNPPLVHLDLYRLDTPGSADELFLQEEEEARAMGALMAVEWPERLRLVLPEAWQLDLAYQGEGRQARLTPPHAPAMKASTSGALG
;
A
#
# COMPACT_ATOMS: atom_id res chain seq x y z
N MET A 1 3.41 2.05 -10.67
CA MET A 1 4.68 1.59 -10.07
C MET A 1 5.93 2.21 -10.65
N GLN A 2 6.22 2.10 -11.95
CA GLN A 2 7.44 2.67 -12.56
C GLN A 2 7.70 4.14 -12.19
N GLY A 3 6.66 5.00 -12.22
CA GLY A 3 6.79 6.40 -11.81
C GLY A 3 7.13 6.61 -10.33
N LEU A 4 6.63 5.75 -9.42
CA LEU A 4 6.97 5.80 -8.00
C LEU A 4 8.43 5.40 -7.77
N ALA A 5 8.85 4.31 -8.41
CA ALA A 5 10.24 3.84 -8.33
C ALA A 5 11.22 4.90 -8.84
N LEU A 6 10.90 5.55 -9.97
CA LEU A 6 11.69 6.66 -10.50
C LEU A 6 11.78 7.82 -9.50
N ALA A 7 10.68 8.17 -8.84
CA ALA A 7 10.67 9.22 -7.81
C ALA A 7 11.50 8.85 -6.57
N CYS A 8 11.59 7.56 -6.24
CA CYS A 8 12.48 7.02 -5.22
C CYS A 8 13.94 6.88 -5.69
N GLY A 9 14.28 7.22 -6.95
CA GLY A 9 15.64 7.08 -7.48
C GLY A 9 16.06 5.64 -7.83
N ILE A 10 15.10 4.72 -7.94
CA ILE A 10 15.36 3.32 -8.31
C ILE A 10 15.56 3.23 -9.83
N ASN A 11 16.72 2.74 -10.26
CA ASN A 11 17.13 2.70 -11.68
C ASN A 11 17.03 1.30 -12.31
N GLU A 12 16.64 0.30 -11.53
CA GLU A 12 16.45 -1.07 -11.99
C GLU A 12 15.06 -1.29 -12.61
N PRO A 13 14.89 -2.29 -13.48
CA PRO A 13 13.60 -2.55 -14.15
C PRO A 13 12.50 -2.90 -13.14
N ILE A 14 11.43 -2.10 -13.15
CA ILE A 14 10.23 -2.37 -12.33
C ILE A 14 9.24 -3.21 -13.13
N THR A 15 8.93 -4.38 -12.58
CA THR A 15 7.98 -5.35 -13.15
C THR A 15 6.88 -5.65 -12.12
N SER A 16 5.69 -6.06 -12.56
CA SER A 16 4.67 -6.52 -11.60
C SER A 16 5.17 -7.81 -10.93
N PRO A 17 5.15 -7.89 -9.59
CA PRO A 17 5.49 -9.09 -8.84
C PRO A 17 4.35 -10.12 -8.91
N THR A 18 3.72 -10.33 -10.07
CA THR A 18 2.49 -11.13 -10.14
C THR A 18 2.65 -12.57 -9.63
N PHE A 19 3.88 -13.10 -9.64
CA PHE A 19 4.21 -14.43 -9.10
C PHE A 19 4.89 -14.39 -7.73
N SER A 20 5.74 -13.39 -7.46
CA SER A 20 6.42 -13.25 -6.16
C SER A 20 5.54 -12.61 -5.10
N LEU A 21 4.43 -11.99 -5.50
CA LEU A 21 3.48 -11.18 -4.72
C LEU A 21 4.11 -9.90 -4.16
N ALA A 22 5.35 -9.95 -3.67
CA ALA A 22 6.13 -8.80 -3.25
C ALA A 22 7.44 -8.66 -4.06
N GLN A 23 7.93 -7.43 -4.19
CA GLN A 23 9.28 -7.10 -4.63
C GLN A 23 9.83 -5.95 -3.76
N HIS A 24 11.09 -6.09 -3.34
CA HIS A 24 11.78 -5.10 -2.52
C HIS A 24 12.88 -4.42 -3.33
N TYR A 25 12.92 -3.10 -3.21
CA TYR A 25 13.91 -2.24 -3.85
C TYR A 25 14.62 -1.42 -2.74
N PRO A 26 15.65 -1.99 -2.09
CA PRO A 26 16.28 -1.39 -0.91
C PRO A 26 17.13 -0.15 -1.23
N ASP A 27 17.58 0.00 -2.47
CA ASP A 27 18.51 1.05 -2.88
C ASP A 27 17.83 2.39 -3.25
N GLY A 28 16.50 2.48 -3.08
CA GLY A 28 15.74 3.71 -3.25
C GLY A 28 15.89 4.69 -2.08
N ASN A 29 15.49 5.93 -2.28
CA ASN A 29 15.37 6.95 -1.23
C ASN A 29 13.99 7.65 -1.29
N PRO A 30 13.00 7.21 -0.47
CA PRO A 30 13.06 6.05 0.42
C PRO A 30 13.11 4.72 -0.35
N PRO A 31 13.50 3.60 0.30
CA PRO A 31 13.33 2.26 -0.25
C PRO A 31 11.88 2.00 -0.66
N LEU A 32 11.63 1.04 -1.55
CA LEU A 32 10.29 0.72 -2.03
C LEU A 32 9.97 -0.76 -1.82
N VAL A 33 8.81 -1.03 -1.23
CA VAL A 33 8.17 -2.35 -1.21
C VAL A 33 6.98 -2.31 -2.14
N HIS A 34 6.99 -3.14 -3.18
CA HIS A 34 5.88 -3.29 -4.14
C HIS A 34 5.15 -4.60 -3.87
N LEU A 35 3.91 -4.50 -3.41
CA LEU A 35 3.03 -5.62 -3.12
C LEU A 35 1.89 -5.68 -4.15
N ASP A 36 1.60 -6.86 -4.70
CA ASP A 36 0.48 -7.13 -5.62
C ASP A 36 -0.38 -8.28 -5.08
N LEU A 37 -1.61 -7.95 -4.70
CA LEU A 37 -2.53 -8.89 -4.05
C LEU A 37 -3.49 -9.56 -5.03
N TYR A 38 -3.40 -9.28 -6.34
CA TYR A 38 -4.38 -9.74 -7.33
C TYR A 38 -4.63 -11.25 -7.34
N ARG A 39 -3.60 -12.04 -7.05
CA ARG A 39 -3.65 -13.52 -7.12
C ARG A 39 -4.03 -14.20 -5.82
N LEU A 40 -4.20 -13.45 -4.73
CA LEU A 40 -4.59 -14.05 -3.47
C LEU A 40 -6.10 -14.30 -3.44
N ASP A 41 -6.46 -15.57 -3.49
CA ASP A 41 -7.86 -16.02 -3.58
C ASP A 41 -8.64 -15.84 -2.28
N THR A 42 -7.93 -15.73 -1.14
CA THR A 42 -8.57 -15.53 0.16
C THR A 42 -8.16 -14.19 0.76
N PRO A 43 -9.10 -13.42 1.34
CA PRO A 43 -8.74 -12.21 2.08
C PRO A 43 -7.88 -12.52 3.32
N GLY A 44 -7.88 -13.77 3.81
CA GLY A 44 -7.01 -14.23 4.90
C GLY A 44 -5.54 -14.18 4.53
N SER A 45 -5.18 -14.83 3.43
CA SER A 45 -3.81 -14.81 2.93
C SER A 45 -3.34 -13.41 2.53
N ALA A 46 -4.26 -12.56 2.06
CA ALA A 46 -3.94 -11.17 1.71
C ALA A 46 -3.58 -10.34 2.95
N ASP A 47 -4.38 -10.42 4.02
CA ASP A 47 -4.09 -9.73 5.27
C ASP A 47 -2.77 -10.21 5.90
N GLU A 48 -2.53 -11.54 5.92
CA GLU A 48 -1.31 -12.12 6.47
C GLU A 48 -0.05 -11.65 5.72
N LEU A 49 -0.07 -11.72 4.39
CA LEU A 49 1.05 -11.23 3.57
C LEU A 49 1.25 -9.72 3.76
N PHE A 50 0.17 -8.94 3.75
CA PHE A 50 0.27 -7.49 3.96
C PHE A 50 0.95 -7.17 5.29
N LEU A 51 0.55 -7.81 6.39
CA LEU A 51 1.13 -7.54 7.71
C LEU A 51 2.63 -7.89 7.77
N GLN A 52 3.03 -8.99 7.13
CA GLN A 52 4.44 -9.36 7.01
C GLN A 52 5.23 -8.29 6.24
N GLU A 53 4.75 -7.89 5.07
CA GLU A 53 5.42 -6.92 4.21
C GLU A 53 5.41 -5.50 4.80
N GLU A 54 4.37 -5.15 5.57
CA GLU A 54 4.29 -3.89 6.32
C GLU A 54 5.35 -3.82 7.41
N GLU A 55 5.59 -4.93 8.13
CA GLU A 55 6.65 -5.01 9.14
C GLU A 55 8.03 -4.82 8.51
N GLU A 56 8.30 -5.50 7.38
CA GLU A 56 9.55 -5.36 6.63
C GLU A 56 9.72 -3.93 6.09
N ALA A 57 8.67 -3.35 5.50
CA ALA A 57 8.68 -1.98 5.02
C ALA A 57 8.97 -0.97 6.14
N ARG A 58 8.36 -1.13 7.32
CA ARG A 58 8.64 -0.29 8.49
C ARG A 58 10.07 -0.42 8.96
N ALA A 59 10.61 -1.65 9.03
CA ALA A 59 11.98 -1.89 9.45
C ALA A 59 13.01 -1.22 8.51
N MET A 60 12.72 -1.17 7.21
CA MET A 60 13.55 -0.50 6.20
C MET A 60 13.32 1.02 6.10
N GLY A 61 12.25 1.56 6.70
CA GLY A 61 11.80 2.92 6.41
C GLY A 61 11.34 3.11 4.97
N ALA A 62 10.80 2.05 4.36
CA ALA A 62 10.39 2.01 2.97
C ALA A 62 9.02 2.68 2.74
N LEU A 63 8.82 3.21 1.54
CA LEU A 63 7.50 3.42 0.97
C LEU A 63 6.93 2.06 0.57
N MET A 64 5.75 1.71 1.09
CA MET A 64 5.03 0.51 0.66
C MET A 64 3.93 0.92 -0.33
N ALA A 65 3.92 0.29 -1.50
CA ALA A 65 2.91 0.47 -2.53
C ALA A 65 2.19 -0.86 -2.77
N VAL A 66 0.87 -0.86 -2.60
CA VAL A 66 0.03 -2.06 -2.68
C VAL A 66 -0.92 -1.95 -3.88
N GLU A 67 -0.82 -2.89 -4.80
CA GLU A 67 -1.78 -3.10 -5.89
C GLU A 67 -2.89 -4.06 -5.43
N TRP A 68 -4.11 -3.79 -5.90
CA TRP A 68 -5.33 -4.50 -5.52
C TRP A 68 -5.60 -4.54 -4.00
N PRO A 69 -5.50 -3.40 -3.28
CA PRO A 69 -5.69 -3.35 -1.83
C PRO A 69 -7.11 -3.77 -1.39
N GLU A 70 -8.10 -3.78 -2.29
CA GLU A 70 -9.46 -4.28 -2.02
C GLU A 70 -9.52 -5.78 -1.69
N ARG A 71 -8.42 -6.52 -1.88
CA ARG A 71 -8.28 -7.91 -1.43
C ARG A 71 -8.10 -8.02 0.09
N LEU A 72 -7.69 -6.93 0.74
CA LEU A 72 -7.55 -6.85 2.19
C LEU A 72 -8.91 -6.68 2.85
N ARG A 73 -9.05 -7.21 4.07
CA ARG A 73 -10.14 -6.83 4.99
C ARG A 73 -9.72 -5.71 5.93
N LEU A 74 -8.43 -5.42 5.99
CA LEU A 74 -7.87 -4.33 6.77
C LEU A 74 -8.34 -2.98 6.21
N VAL A 75 -8.63 -2.06 7.12
CA VAL A 75 -8.85 -0.65 6.77
C VAL A 75 -7.53 0.06 6.99
N LEU A 76 -7.08 0.80 5.98
CA LEU A 76 -5.79 1.51 5.98
C LEU A 76 -6.03 3.03 5.98
N PRO A 77 -6.51 3.64 7.08
CA PRO A 77 -6.87 5.06 7.12
C PRO A 77 -5.66 5.99 6.96
N GLU A 78 -4.47 5.52 7.34
CA GLU A 78 -3.18 6.20 7.18
C GLU A 78 -2.60 6.15 5.76
N ALA A 79 -3.21 5.38 4.85
CA ALA A 79 -2.70 5.22 3.49
C ALA A 79 -3.25 6.28 2.53
N TRP A 80 -2.40 6.71 1.60
CA TRP A 80 -2.85 7.39 0.40
C TRP A 80 -3.54 6.39 -0.53
N GLN A 81 -4.67 6.76 -1.10
CA GLN A 81 -5.38 5.91 -2.08
C GLN A 81 -5.26 6.51 -3.48
N LEU A 82 -4.84 5.70 -4.45
CA LEU A 82 -4.71 6.09 -5.85
C LEU A 82 -5.68 5.27 -6.71
N ASP A 83 -6.72 5.92 -7.21
CA ASP A 83 -7.63 5.32 -8.19
C ASP A 83 -7.21 5.72 -9.60
N LEU A 84 -7.11 4.73 -10.49
CA LEU A 84 -6.84 4.94 -11.92
C LEU A 84 -8.05 4.48 -12.74
N ALA A 85 -8.65 5.40 -13.49
CA ALA A 85 -9.81 5.12 -14.33
C ALA A 85 -9.52 5.45 -15.81
N TYR A 86 -10.15 4.73 -16.73
CA TYR A 86 -10.15 5.07 -18.15
C TYR A 86 -10.92 6.37 -18.40
N GLN A 87 -10.35 7.28 -19.18
CA GLN A 87 -11.01 8.53 -19.59
C GLN A 87 -10.65 8.88 -21.03
N GLY A 88 -11.56 8.58 -21.98
CA GLY A 88 -11.29 8.69 -23.41
C GLY A 88 -10.08 7.85 -23.82
N GLU A 89 -9.14 8.45 -24.55
CA GLU A 89 -7.87 7.82 -24.95
C GLU A 89 -6.83 7.74 -23.81
N GLY A 90 -7.13 8.31 -22.63
CA GLY A 90 -6.19 8.45 -21.51
C GLY A 90 -6.61 7.74 -20.22
N ARG A 91 -6.04 8.20 -19.11
CA ARG A 91 -6.40 7.80 -17.75
C ARG A 91 -6.63 9.03 -16.88
N GLN A 92 -7.60 8.93 -15.97
CA GLN A 92 -7.74 9.84 -14.84
C GLN A 92 -7.12 9.19 -13.61
N ALA A 93 -6.25 9.93 -12.93
CA ALA A 93 -5.74 9.55 -11.62
C ALA A 93 -6.43 10.40 -10.54
N ARG A 94 -6.98 9.74 -9.52
CA ARG A 94 -7.51 10.38 -8.32
C ARG A 94 -6.68 9.95 -7.14
N LEU A 95 -6.15 10.93 -6.42
CA LEU A 95 -5.37 10.70 -5.21
C LEU A 95 -6.18 11.20 -4.02
N THR A 96 -6.45 10.30 -3.07
CA THR A 96 -7.17 10.59 -1.83
C THR A 96 -6.17 10.54 -0.67
N PRO A 97 -6.06 11.61 0.14
CA PRO A 97 -5.15 11.62 1.27
C PRO A 97 -5.63 10.68 2.40
N PRO A 98 -4.71 10.25 3.27
CA PRO A 98 -5.06 9.61 4.53
C PRO A 98 -6.10 10.41 5.30
N HIS A 99 -7.07 9.73 5.90
CA HIS A 99 -7.98 10.38 6.83
C HIS A 99 -7.54 10.04 8.25
N ALA A 100 -7.54 11.04 9.14
CA ALA A 100 -7.30 10.75 10.55
C ALA A 100 -8.33 9.70 11.02
N PRO A 101 -7.92 8.67 11.78
CA PRO A 101 -8.90 7.81 12.42
C PRO A 101 -9.78 8.69 13.30
N ALA A 102 -11.10 8.50 13.21
CA ALA A 102 -12.01 9.13 14.16
C ALA A 102 -11.57 8.69 15.56
N MET A 103 -11.02 9.62 16.37
CA MET A 103 -10.72 9.32 17.76
C MET A 103 -12.00 8.79 18.38
N LYS A 104 -12.00 7.53 18.81
CA LYS A 104 -13.07 7.03 19.68
C LYS A 104 -12.99 7.89 20.93
N ALA A 105 -13.95 8.80 21.11
CA ALA A 105 -14.07 9.58 22.33
C ALA A 105 -14.07 8.58 23.48
N SER A 106 -13.00 8.58 24.28
CA SER A 106 -12.96 7.84 25.53
C SER A 106 -14.09 8.42 26.37
N THR A 107 -15.17 7.68 26.55
CA THR A 107 -16.14 7.95 27.60
C THR A 107 -15.39 7.82 28.91
N SER A 108 -14.91 8.96 29.41
CA SER A 108 -14.44 9.10 30.78
C SER A 108 -15.55 8.58 31.67
N GLY A 109 -15.25 7.53 32.43
CA GLY A 109 -16.14 6.98 33.44
C GLY A 109 -16.62 8.11 34.35
N ALA A 110 -17.93 8.31 34.37
CA ALA A 110 -18.55 9.05 35.45
C ALA A 110 -18.48 8.16 36.69
N LEU A 111 -17.83 8.69 37.72
CA LEU A 111 -17.84 8.21 39.08
C LEU A 111 -19.29 7.93 39.53
N GLY A 112 -19.50 6.79 40.16
CA GLY A 112 -20.71 6.39 40.87
C GLY A 112 -20.38 5.29 41.85
#